data_AF-A0AAD3NN73-F1
#
_entry.id   AF-A0AAD3NN73-F1
#
_cell.length_a   1.000
_cell.length_b   1.000
_cell.length_c   1.000
_cell.angle_alpha   90.00
_cell.angle_beta   90.00
_cell.angle_gamma   90.00
#
_symmetry.space_group_name_H-M   'P 1'
#
loop_
_entity.id
_entity.type
_entity.pdbx_description
1 polymer ?
#
loop_
_entity_poly.entity_id
_entity_poly.type
_entity_poly.pdbx_seq_one_letter_code
_entity_poly.pdbx_strand_id
1 'polypeptide(L)'
;MQSTLDDATDDWGIKVERVEIKDVKLPLQLQRAMAAEAEASREARAKVIAAEGEMNASRALKEASLVIAESPSALQLRYLQTLNTIAAEKNSTIIFPLPLEMMQGFIKH
;
A
#
# COMPACT_ATOMS: atom_id res chain seq x y z
N MET A 1 -4.02 -21.47 -34.40
CA MET A 1 -3.84 -20.33 -35.34
C MET A 1 -2.55 -20.46 -36.12
N GLN A 2 -1.40 -20.70 -35.47
CA GLN A 2 -0.15 -21.04 -36.18
C GLN A 2 -0.27 -22.36 -36.96
N SER A 3 -0.72 -23.45 -36.32
CA SER A 3 -0.88 -24.76 -36.97
C SER A 3 -1.78 -24.72 -38.21
N THR A 4 -2.93 -24.05 -38.10
CA THR A 4 -3.89 -23.89 -39.21
C THR A 4 -3.34 -23.12 -40.41
N LEU A 5 -2.35 -22.23 -40.22
CA LEU A 5 -1.69 -21.55 -41.33
C LEU A 5 -0.57 -22.42 -41.89
N ASP A 6 0.24 -23.06 -41.05
CA ASP A 6 1.31 -23.97 -41.47
C ASP A 6 0.75 -25.08 -42.36
N ASP A 7 -0.30 -25.76 -41.90
CA ASP A 7 -1.02 -26.82 -42.63
C ASP A 7 -1.54 -26.35 -44.01
N ALA A 8 -1.90 -25.07 -44.15
CA ALA A 8 -2.41 -24.49 -45.40
C ALA A 8 -1.30 -24.02 -46.36
N THR A 9 -0.07 -23.83 -45.86
CA THR A 9 1.08 -23.35 -46.65
C THR A 9 2.10 -24.46 -46.98
N ASP A 10 1.94 -25.64 -46.38
CA ASP A 10 2.75 -26.83 -46.64
C ASP A 10 2.69 -27.29 -48.11
N ASP A 11 1.53 -27.23 -48.76
CA ASP A 11 1.36 -27.54 -50.19
C ASP A 11 2.19 -26.62 -51.11
N TRP A 12 2.58 -25.44 -50.61
CA TRP A 12 3.41 -24.47 -51.33
C TRP A 12 4.89 -24.54 -50.89
N GLY A 13 5.24 -25.44 -49.97
CA GLY A 13 6.60 -25.59 -49.45
C GLY A 13 7.06 -24.43 -48.58
N ILE A 14 6.14 -23.67 -48.00
CA ILE A 14 6.43 -22.49 -47.18
C ILE A 14 6.21 -22.86 -45.71
N LYS A 15 7.24 -22.65 -44.87
CA LYS A 15 7.18 -22.92 -43.43
C LYS A 15 6.86 -21.66 -42.63
N VAL A 16 5.85 -21.70 -41.77
CA VAL A 16 5.42 -20.54 -40.97
C VAL A 16 6.13 -20.50 -39.61
N GLU A 17 7.13 -19.61 -39.45
CA GLU A 17 7.90 -19.53 -38.20
C GLU A 17 7.15 -18.84 -37.05
N ARG A 18 6.32 -17.84 -37.33
CA ARG A 18 5.63 -17.05 -36.30
C ARG A 18 4.35 -16.39 -36.83
N VAL A 19 3.31 -16.40 -36.01
CA VAL A 19 2.07 -15.66 -36.27
C VAL A 19 1.85 -14.67 -35.14
N GLU A 20 1.76 -13.39 -35.48
CA GLU A 20 1.47 -12.30 -34.54
C GLU A 20 0.22 -11.54 -35.00
N ILE A 21 -0.61 -11.13 -34.04
CA ILE A 21 -1.75 -10.27 -34.31
C ILE A 21 -1.23 -8.84 -34.41
N LYS A 22 -1.36 -8.24 -35.59
CA LYS A 22 -0.85 -6.88 -35.85
C LYS A 22 -1.72 -5.79 -35.23
N ASP A 23 -3.03 -5.84 -35.47
CA ASP A 23 -3.98 -4.84 -34.99
C ASP A 23 -5.35 -5.47 -34.71
N VAL A 24 -5.95 -5.11 -33.58
CA VAL A 24 -7.36 -5.44 -33.25
C VAL A 24 -8.12 -4.13 -33.11
N LYS A 25 -9.12 -3.91 -33.98
CA LYS A 25 -9.95 -2.71 -33.94
C LYS A 25 -11.25 -3.01 -33.21
N LEU A 26 -11.42 -2.40 -32.04
CA LEU A 26 -12.66 -2.44 -31.28
C LEU A 26 -13.50 -1.20 -31.61
N PRO A 27 -14.84 -1.30 -31.64
CA PRO A 27 -15.71 -0.13 -31.75
C PRO A 27 -15.47 0.84 -30.59
N LEU A 28 -15.42 2.14 -30.89
CA LEU A 28 -15.11 3.19 -29.90
C LEU A 28 -16.08 3.19 -28.70
N GLN A 29 -17.35 2.85 -28.91
CA GLN A 29 -18.35 2.75 -27.84
C GLN A 29 -18.00 1.64 -26.84
N LEU A 30 -17.58 0.47 -27.34
CA LEU A 30 -17.21 -0.67 -26.50
C LEU A 30 -15.91 -0.41 -25.75
N GLN A 31 -14.92 0.23 -26.39
CA GLN A 31 -13.67 0.62 -25.73
C GLN A 31 -13.91 1.55 -24.54
N ARG A 32 -14.82 2.53 -24.68
CA ARG A 32 -15.19 3.44 -23.58
C ARG A 32 -15.92 2.73 -22.45
N ALA A 33 -16.88 1.86 -22.77
CA ALA A 33 -17.60 1.08 -21.77
C ALA A 33 -16.66 0.16 -20.98
N MET A 34 -15.77 -0.55 -21.67
CA MET A 34 -14.76 -1.41 -21.04
C MET A 34 -13.78 -0.62 -20.17
N ALA A 35 -13.34 0.56 -20.62
CA ALA A 35 -12.45 1.41 -19.83
C ALA A 35 -13.12 1.87 -18.52
N ALA A 36 -14.37 2.33 -18.60
CA ALA A 36 -15.15 2.76 -17.43
C ALA A 36 -15.39 1.60 -16.44
N GLU A 37 -15.72 0.41 -16.94
CA GLU A 37 -15.90 -0.78 -16.10
C GLU A 37 -14.58 -1.21 -15.44
N ALA A 38 -13.48 -1.22 -16.19
CA ALA A 38 -12.16 -1.57 -15.68
C ALA A 38 -11.70 -0.59 -14.59
N GLU A 39 -11.94 0.71 -14.78
CA GLU A 39 -11.62 1.74 -13.77
C GLU A 39 -12.45 1.56 -12.50
N ALA A 40 -13.78 1.38 -12.63
CA ALA A 40 -14.65 1.13 -11.49
C ALA A 40 -14.24 -0.14 -10.70
N SER A 41 -13.91 -1.22 -11.40
CA SER A 41 -13.43 -2.46 -10.78
C SER A 41 -12.10 -2.27 -10.06
N ARG A 42 -11.18 -1.51 -10.66
CA ARG A 42 -9.88 -1.18 -10.07
C ARG A 42 -10.03 -0.33 -8.81
N GLU A 43 -10.85 0.72 -8.85
CA GLU A 43 -11.12 1.57 -7.68
C GLU A 43 -11.79 0.79 -6.55
N ALA A 44 -12.77 -0.04 -6.86
CA ALA A 44 -13.43 -0.88 -5.86
C ALA A 44 -12.42 -1.83 -5.18
N ARG A 45 -11.57 -2.50 -5.95
CA ARG A 45 -10.50 -3.36 -5.40
C ARG A 45 -9.51 -2.58 -4.56
N ALA A 46 -9.10 -1.39 -5.01
CA ALA A 46 -8.18 -0.53 -4.26
C ALA A 46 -8.76 -0.15 -2.90
N LYS A 47 -10.05 0.19 -2.82
CA LYS A 47 -10.74 0.50 -1.55
C LYS A 47 -10.78 -0.70 -0.60
N VAL A 48 -11.05 -1.90 -1.12
CA VAL A 48 -11.05 -3.12 -0.30
C VAL A 48 -9.67 -3.40 0.27
N ILE A 49 -8.62 -3.32 -0.56
CA ILE A 49 -7.23 -3.53 -0.11
C ILE A 49 -6.82 -2.49 0.92
N ALA A 50 -7.18 -1.22 0.73
CA ALA A 50 -6.91 -0.16 1.69
C ALA A 50 -7.60 -0.41 3.03
N ALA A 51 -8.88 -0.79 3.01
CA ALA A 51 -9.64 -1.09 4.23
C ALA A 51 -9.08 -2.30 4.99
N GLU A 52 -8.67 -3.35 4.26
CA GLU A 52 -8.05 -4.53 4.85
C GLU A 52 -6.65 -4.20 5.43
N GLY A 53 -5.87 -3.38 4.72
CA GLY A 53 -4.60 -2.85 5.21
C GLY A 53 -4.76 -2.05 6.50
N GLU A 54 -5.76 -1.19 6.57
CA GLU A 54 -6.06 -0.38 7.76
C GLU A 54 -6.47 -1.24 8.96
N MET A 55 -7.30 -2.26 8.73
CA MET A 55 -7.69 -3.21 9.77
C MET A 55 -6.49 -3.99 10.30
N ASN A 56 -5.60 -4.44 9.41
CA ASN A 56 -4.37 -5.15 9.77
C ASN A 56 -3.42 -4.25 10.58
N ALA A 57 -3.22 -3.00 10.16
CA ALA A 57 -2.42 -2.02 10.87
C ALA A 57 -3.01 -1.73 12.26
N SER A 58 -4.32 -1.51 12.35
CA SER A 58 -5.03 -1.25 13.61
C SER A 58 -4.88 -2.40 14.61
N ARG A 59 -4.96 -3.65 14.13
CA ARG A 59 -4.76 -4.84 14.96
C ARG A 59 -3.32 -4.93 15.49
N ALA A 60 -2.34 -4.72 14.63
CA ALA A 60 -0.93 -4.72 15.04
C ALA A 60 -0.64 -3.62 16.08
N LEU A 61 -1.21 -2.41 15.88
CA LEU A 61 -1.08 -1.32 16.85
C LEU A 61 -1.77 -1.64 18.18
N LYS A 62 -2.93 -2.30 18.16
CA LYS A 62 -3.60 -2.75 19.38
C LYS A 62 -2.75 -3.76 20.15
N GLU A 63 -2.19 -4.76 19.47
CA GLU A 63 -1.30 -5.75 20.08
C GLU A 63 -0.06 -5.08 20.68
N ALA A 64 0.59 -4.18 19.94
CA ALA A 64 1.71 -3.40 20.45
C ALA A 64 1.34 -2.58 21.69
N SER A 65 0.15 -1.96 21.70
CA SER A 65 -0.36 -1.21 22.84
C SER A 65 -0.55 -2.08 24.08
N LEU A 66 -1.10 -3.29 23.92
CA LEU A 66 -1.27 -4.25 25.02
C LEU A 66 0.08 -4.67 25.61
N VAL A 67 1.05 -5.01 24.76
CA VAL A 67 2.41 -5.37 25.21
C VAL A 67 3.08 -4.22 25.96
N ILE A 68 2.86 -2.99 25.52
CA ILE A 68 3.39 -1.80 26.20
C ILE A 68 2.69 -1.57 27.53
N ALA A 69 1.39 -1.83 27.63
CA ALA A 69 0.64 -1.71 28.88
C ALA A 69 1.10 -2.73 29.94
N GLU A 70 1.55 -3.92 29.52
CA GLU A 70 2.11 -4.94 30.42
C GLU A 70 3.44 -4.50 31.07
N SER A 71 4.22 -3.65 30.40
CA SER A 71 5.51 -3.17 30.92
C SER A 71 5.59 -1.63 30.88
N PRO A 72 5.37 -0.93 32.01
CA PRO A 72 5.48 0.53 32.08
C PRO A 72 6.84 1.07 31.61
N SER A 73 7.92 0.30 31.80
CA SER A 73 9.26 0.64 31.33
C SER A 73 9.38 0.70 29.79
N ALA A 74 8.50 0.02 29.05
CA ALA A 74 8.49 0.04 27.58
C ALA A 74 8.17 1.43 27.02
N LEU A 75 7.25 2.19 27.65
CA LEU A 75 6.98 3.57 27.27
C LEU A 75 8.19 4.48 27.49
N GLN A 76 8.92 4.28 28.59
CA GLN A 76 10.11 5.04 28.89
C GLN A 76 11.25 4.76 27.89
N LEU A 77 11.45 3.49 27.51
CA LEU A 77 12.42 3.12 26.47
C LEU A 77 12.03 3.72 25.11
N ARG A 78 10.75 3.65 24.74
CA ARG A 78 10.27 4.25 23.49
C ARG A 78 10.43 5.77 23.50
N TYR A 79 10.21 6.42 24.64
CA TYR A 79 10.48 7.84 24.82
C TYR A 79 11.97 8.17 24.59
N LEU A 80 12.89 7.42 25.20
CA LEU A 80 14.33 7.59 24.98
C LEU A 80 14.73 7.36 23.50
N GLN A 81 14.13 6.37 22.83
CA GLN A 81 14.33 6.16 21.39
C GLN A 81 13.84 7.35 20.56
N THR A 82 12.65 7.88 20.85
CA THR A 82 12.14 9.07 20.15
C THR A 82 13.05 10.29 20.34
N LEU A 83 13.61 10.48 21.54
CA LEU A 83 14.59 11.54 21.80
C LEU A 83 15.87 11.34 20.98
N ASN A 84 16.36 10.11 20.85
CA ASN A 84 17.54 9.82 20.03
C ASN A 84 17.28 10.09 18.53
N THR A 85 16.10 9.73 18.03
CA THR A 85 15.69 10.01 16.64
C THR A 85 15.60 11.51 16.38
N ILE A 86 14.97 12.26 17.30
CA ILE A 86 14.86 13.73 17.20
C ILE A 86 16.24 14.38 17.30
N ALA A 87 17.13 13.89 18.17
CA ALA A 87 18.48 14.42 18.29
C ALA A 87 19.36 14.15 17.05
N ALA A 88 19.08 13.07 16.31
CA ALA A 88 19.76 12.75 15.06
C ALA A 88 19.32 13.67 13.90
N GLU A 89 18.05 14.05 13.83
CA GLU A 89 17.54 15.08 12.93
C GLU A 89 17.91 16.47 13.47
N LYS A 90 19.00 17.06 12.98
CA LYS A 90 19.57 18.37 13.38
C LYS A 90 18.57 19.55 13.36
N ASN A 91 17.60 19.61 14.25
CA ASN A 91 16.63 20.69 14.41
C ASN A 91 16.51 21.03 15.90
N SER A 92 17.06 22.18 16.31
CA SER A 92 17.38 22.49 17.71
C SER A 92 16.17 22.90 18.58
N THR A 93 14.95 22.62 18.14
CA THR A 93 13.72 22.96 18.86
C THR A 93 13.18 21.70 19.54
N ILE A 94 13.70 21.41 20.72
CA ILE A 94 13.22 20.30 21.56
C ILE A 94 11.92 20.74 22.23
N ILE A 95 10.78 20.35 21.66
CA ILE A 95 9.47 20.53 22.30
C ILE A 95 9.31 19.41 23.33
N PHE A 96 9.55 19.72 24.60
CA PHE A 96 9.25 18.83 25.72
C PHE A 96 7.75 18.93 26.05
N PRO A 97 6.93 17.90 25.81
CA PRO A 97 5.64 17.81 26.47
C PRO A 97 5.90 17.52 27.95
N LEU A 98 5.79 18.55 28.80
CA LEU A 98 5.84 18.36 30.25
C LEU A 98 4.60 17.54 30.67
N PRO A 99 4.78 16.43 31.41
CA PRO A 99 3.66 15.67 31.95
C PRO A 99 2.75 16.59 32.78
N LEU A 100 1.44 16.51 32.54
CA LEU A 100 0.45 17.29 33.29
C LEU A 100 0.54 17.06 34.81
N GLU A 101 1.05 15.89 35.22
CA GLU A 101 1.35 15.52 36.62
C GLU A 101 2.36 16.49 37.26
N MET A 102 3.37 16.94 36.52
CA MET A 102 4.34 17.92 37.00
C MET A 102 3.71 19.32 37.13
N MET A 103 2.74 19.65 36.28
CA MET A 103 2.01 20.93 36.36
C MET A 103 1.01 20.99 37.53
N GLN A 104 0.41 19.87 37.93
CA GLN A 104 -0.52 19.85 39.07
C GLN A 104 0.12 20.30 40.39
N GLY A 105 1.43 20.08 40.55
CA GLY A 105 2.20 20.56 41.70
C GLY A 105 2.36 22.09 41.75
N PHE A 106 2.28 22.78 40.61
CA PHE A 106 2.39 24.24 40.52
C PHE A 106 1.04 24.96 40.59
N ILE A 107 -0.08 24.27 40.34
CA ILE A 107 -1.44 24.85 40.36
C ILE A 107 -2.10 24.74 41.75
N LYS A 108 -1.54 23.94 42.68
CA LYS A 108 -2.06 23.75 44.05
C LYS A 108 -1.40 24.63 45.12
N HIS A 109 -0.96 25.84 44.77
CA HIS A 109 -0.62 26.89 45.76
C HIS A 109 -1.37 28.18 45.44
#